data_AF-A0A971PUN3-F1
#
_entry.id   AF-A0A971PUN3-F1
#
_cell.length_a   1.000
_cell.length_b   1.000
_cell.length_c   1.000
_cell.angle_alpha   90.00
_cell.angle_beta   90.00
_cell.angle_gamma   90.00
#
_symmetry.space_group_name_H-M   'P 1'
#
loop_
_entity.id
_entity.type
_entity.pdbx_description
1 polymer ?
#
loop_
_entity_poly.entity_id
_entity_poly.type
_entity_poly.pdbx_seq_one_letter_code
_entity_poly.pdbx_strand_id
1 'polypeptide(L)'
;YLAARLAQATNVCSVDPTPAFGFGHGLGYAPIAWSDAVADESEIGTDGAVTVSLRVRNEGDRAGAEVVQLYVHRPFASIVQPVQRLISFARVELDAGASAVVSFRVPADLASFTGREGYRIVEPGEIVLGLARSSADIVFPLSVQLVGETRVVDHTRALHADVAVTPDA
;
A
#
# COMPACT_ATOMS: atom_id res chain seq x y z
N TYR A 1 -0.93 -11.33 6.18
CA TYR A 1 -0.86 -11.96 7.51
C TYR A 1 0.57 -12.43 7.77
N LEU A 2 1.17 -12.07 8.92
CA LEU A 2 2.39 -12.74 9.41
C LEU A 2 1.96 -14.15 9.83
N ALA A 3 2.18 -15.10 8.95
CA ALA A 3 2.00 -16.51 9.20
C ALA A 3 3.36 -17.16 8.96
N ALA A 4 3.77 -18.08 9.84
CA ALA A 4 4.84 -19.01 9.50
C ALA A 4 4.49 -19.68 8.16
N ARG A 5 5.46 -20.21 7.40
CA ARG A 5 5.15 -21.02 6.20
C ARG A 5 4.16 -22.17 6.49
N LEU A 6 4.15 -22.65 7.73
CA LEU A 6 3.22 -23.67 8.26
C LEU A 6 1.82 -23.13 8.60
N ALA A 7 1.66 -21.82 8.70
CA ALA A 7 0.39 -21.13 8.89
C ALA A 7 -0.19 -20.65 7.53
N GLN A 8 0.14 -21.37 6.46
CA GLN A 8 -0.52 -21.35 5.16
C GLN A 8 -1.00 -22.77 4.84
N ALA A 9 -1.72 -22.94 3.74
CA ALA A 9 -2.07 -24.27 3.25
C ALA A 9 -0.79 -25.13 3.13
N THR A 10 -0.71 -26.22 3.89
CA THR A 10 0.40 -27.18 3.83
C THR A 10 -0.12 -28.61 3.90
N ASN A 11 0.70 -29.56 3.46
CA ASN A 11 0.38 -30.99 3.58
C ASN A 11 0.54 -31.52 5.03
N VAL A 12 0.90 -30.66 5.99
CA VAL A 12 1.18 -31.03 7.39
C VAL A 12 -0.09 -30.96 8.23
N CYS A 13 -1.01 -30.06 7.91
CA CYS A 13 -2.29 -29.89 8.60
C CYS A 13 -3.46 -30.04 7.63
N SER A 14 -4.53 -30.70 8.05
CA SER A 14 -5.78 -30.78 7.29
C SER A 14 -6.60 -29.49 7.32
N VAL A 15 -6.25 -28.54 8.20
CA VAL A 15 -6.90 -27.24 8.33
C VAL A 15 -6.05 -26.20 7.60
N ASP A 16 -6.64 -25.51 6.63
CA ASP A 16 -6.02 -24.36 5.97
C ASP A 16 -6.30 -23.09 6.80
N PRO A 17 -5.29 -22.47 7.42
CA PRO A 17 -5.44 -21.22 8.19
C PRO A 17 -5.49 -19.97 7.31
N THR A 18 -5.37 -20.11 5.98
CA THR A 18 -5.44 -18.99 5.03
C THR A 18 -6.85 -18.40 5.04
N PRO A 19 -7.01 -17.06 5.14
CA PRO A 19 -8.33 -16.47 5.09
C PRO A 19 -8.98 -16.74 3.72
N ALA A 20 -10.25 -17.15 3.71
CA ALA A 20 -11.02 -17.31 2.48
C ALA A 20 -11.10 -16.01 1.67
N PHE A 21 -11.19 -14.88 2.36
CA PHE A 21 -11.15 -13.54 1.78
C PHE A 21 -10.25 -12.65 2.63
N GLY A 22 -9.22 -12.08 2.00
CA GLY A 22 -8.30 -11.17 2.67
C GLY A 22 -8.99 -9.88 3.10
N PHE A 23 -8.36 -9.15 4.02
CA PHE A 23 -8.83 -7.81 4.38
C PHE A 23 -8.87 -6.92 3.12
N GLY A 24 -9.95 -6.16 2.97
CA GLY A 24 -10.16 -5.30 1.80
C GLY A 24 -10.58 -6.05 0.54
N HIS A 25 -10.84 -7.36 0.58
CA HIS A 25 -11.39 -8.08 -0.57
C HIS A 25 -12.82 -7.61 -0.89
N GLY A 26 -13.07 -7.31 -2.16
CA GLY A 26 -14.39 -6.97 -2.67
C GLY A 26 -14.42 -7.18 -4.18
N LEU A 27 -15.53 -7.74 -4.68
CA LEU A 27 -15.77 -7.92 -6.10
C LEU A 27 -16.79 -6.87 -6.57
N GLY A 28 -16.53 -6.29 -7.74
CA GLY A 28 -17.45 -5.42 -8.45
C GLY A 28 -18.04 -6.12 -9.67
N TYR A 29 -19.15 -5.58 -10.18
CA TYR A 29 -19.74 -6.04 -11.45
C TYR A 29 -19.11 -5.36 -12.68
N ALA A 30 -18.41 -4.24 -12.48
CA ALA A 30 -17.71 -3.54 -13.55
C ALA A 30 -16.24 -4.02 -13.61
N PRO A 31 -15.72 -4.43 -14.78
CA PRO A 31 -14.31 -4.76 -14.92
C PRO A 31 -13.46 -3.48 -14.88
N ILE A 32 -12.77 -3.26 -13.76
CA ILE A 32 -11.87 -2.12 -13.60
C ILE A 32 -10.42 -2.57 -13.81
N ALA A 33 -9.79 -2.07 -14.87
CA ALA A 33 -8.38 -2.31 -15.20
C ALA A 33 -7.48 -1.30 -14.50
N TRP A 34 -6.31 -1.77 -14.06
CA TRP A 34 -5.28 -0.94 -13.43
C TRP A 34 -4.03 -0.96 -14.30
N SER A 35 -3.39 0.20 -14.46
CA SER A 35 -2.24 0.38 -15.35
C SER A 35 -1.36 1.55 -14.89
N ASP A 36 -0.19 1.71 -15.53
CA ASP A 36 0.68 2.88 -15.40
C ASP A 36 1.08 3.21 -13.94
N ALA A 37 1.28 2.17 -13.12
CA ALA A 37 1.67 2.35 -11.72
C ALA A 37 3.13 2.82 -11.61
N VAL A 38 3.36 3.90 -10.86
CA VAL A 38 4.68 4.54 -10.75
C VAL A 38 4.86 5.24 -9.41
N ALA A 39 6.10 5.26 -8.93
CA ALA A 39 6.58 6.17 -7.88
C ALA A 39 7.41 7.27 -8.53
N ASP A 40 7.19 8.54 -8.16
CA ASP A 40 7.93 9.68 -8.71
C ASP A 40 9.41 9.70 -8.30
N GLU A 41 9.71 9.17 -7.12
CA GLU A 41 11.03 9.06 -6.52
C GLU A 41 11.36 7.59 -6.20
N SER A 42 12.58 7.15 -6.52
CA SER A 42 13.10 5.85 -6.07
C SER A 42 13.83 5.94 -4.73
N GLU A 43 14.15 7.14 -4.27
CA GLU A 43 14.90 7.43 -3.05
C GLU A 43 14.36 8.70 -2.39
N ILE A 44 14.08 8.67 -1.09
CA ILE A 44 13.64 9.84 -0.31
C ILE A 44 14.33 9.88 1.05
N GLY A 45 14.45 11.07 1.65
CA GLY A 45 14.93 11.21 3.02
C GLY A 45 13.99 10.58 4.06
N THR A 46 14.49 10.29 5.26
CA THR A 46 13.67 9.82 6.40
C THR A 46 12.63 10.85 6.89
N ASP A 47 12.67 12.08 6.39
CA ASP A 47 11.71 13.17 6.59
C ASP A 47 10.98 13.59 5.29
N GLY A 48 11.25 12.90 4.18
CA GLY A 48 10.72 13.20 2.86
C GLY A 48 9.33 12.61 2.60
N ALA A 49 8.90 12.67 1.35
CA ALA A 49 7.69 12.03 0.87
C ALA A 49 7.85 11.58 -0.59
N VAL A 50 7.15 10.51 -0.95
CA VAL A 50 7.10 9.96 -2.32
C VAL A 50 5.65 9.96 -2.80
N THR A 51 5.42 10.27 -4.08
CA THR A 51 4.11 10.16 -4.71
C THR A 51 4.02 8.85 -5.47
N VAL A 52 3.06 8.01 -5.09
CA VAL A 52 2.72 6.78 -5.82
C VAL A 52 1.42 7.00 -6.55
N SER A 53 1.38 6.66 -7.83
CA SER A 53 0.17 6.81 -8.65
C SER A 53 -0.09 5.59 -9.52
N LEU A 54 -1.34 5.46 -9.97
CA LEU A 54 -1.75 4.53 -11.01
C LEU A 54 -2.94 5.09 -11.77
N ARG A 55 -3.16 4.56 -12.98
CA ARG A 55 -4.39 4.75 -13.74
C ARG A 55 -5.36 3.61 -13.48
N VAL A 56 -6.61 3.95 -13.20
CA VAL A 56 -7.75 3.04 -13.14
C VAL A 56 -8.72 3.34 -14.27
N ARG A 57 -9.21 2.31 -14.96
CA ARG A 57 -10.13 2.43 -16.09
C ARG A 57 -11.28 1.46 -15.97
N ASN A 58 -12.49 1.93 -16.16
CA ASN A 58 -13.66 1.07 -16.29
C ASN A 58 -13.79 0.59 -17.74
N GLU A 59 -13.56 -0.70 -17.97
CA GLU A 59 -13.66 -1.34 -19.29
C GLU A 59 -15.05 -1.94 -19.56
N GLY A 60 -15.99 -1.75 -18.62
CA GLY A 60 -17.34 -2.25 -18.71
C GLY A 60 -18.30 -1.32 -19.45
N ASP A 61 -19.55 -1.78 -19.51
CA ASP A 61 -20.72 -1.09 -20.06
C ASP A 61 -21.60 -0.43 -18.99
N ARG A 62 -21.18 -0.50 -17.72
CA ARG A 62 -21.90 0.04 -16.55
C ARG A 62 -20.98 0.84 -15.65
N ALA A 63 -21.55 1.79 -14.92
CA ALA A 63 -20.84 2.47 -13.86
C ALA A 63 -20.40 1.49 -12.77
N GLY A 64 -19.23 1.76 -12.19
CA GLY A 64 -18.60 0.96 -11.16
C GLY A 64 -17.81 1.80 -10.16
N ALA A 65 -17.50 1.21 -9.02
CA ALA A 65 -16.62 1.82 -8.03
C ALA A 65 -15.49 0.86 -7.71
N GLU A 66 -14.27 1.40 -7.62
CA GLU A 66 -13.06 0.67 -7.28
C GLU A 66 -12.42 1.28 -6.03
N VAL A 67 -11.87 0.44 -5.16
CA VAL A 67 -11.12 0.90 -3.98
C VAL A 67 -9.65 0.54 -4.16
N VAL A 68 -8.84 1.53 -4.49
CA VAL A 68 -7.39 1.38 -4.55
C VAL A 68 -6.84 1.43 -3.14
N GLN A 69 -6.18 0.36 -2.69
CA GLN A 69 -5.57 0.27 -1.36
C GLN A 69 -4.06 0.39 -1.49
N LEU A 70 -3.45 1.17 -0.59
CA LEU A 70 -2.01 1.37 -0.53
C LEU A 70 -1.45 0.77 0.76
N TYR A 71 -0.58 -0.22 0.61
CA TYR A 71 0.10 -0.90 1.70
C TYR A 71 1.58 -0.52 1.77
N VAL A 72 2.12 -0.43 2.98
CA VAL A 72 3.56 -0.38 3.22
C VAL A 72 4.06 -1.73 3.72
N HIS A 73 5.17 -2.18 3.16
CA HIS A 73 5.98 -3.29 3.66
C HIS A 73 7.41 -2.80 3.89
N ARG A 74 8.03 -3.20 5.00
CA ARG A 74 9.46 -2.99 5.25
C ARG A 74 10.15 -4.35 5.28
N PRO A 75 10.87 -4.74 4.20
CA PRO A 75 11.57 -6.03 4.14
C PRO A 75 12.63 -6.17 5.23
N PHE A 76 13.30 -5.05 5.57
CA PHE A 76 14.35 -4.99 6.58
C PHE A 76 14.04 -3.89 7.59
N ALA A 77 14.05 -4.24 8.87
CA ALA A 77 13.87 -3.31 9.98
C ALA A 77 14.56 -3.86 11.25
N SER A 78 14.94 -2.99 12.17
CA SER A 78 15.61 -3.39 13.43
C SER A 78 14.74 -4.25 14.35
N ILE A 79 13.42 -4.22 14.14
CA ILE A 79 12.47 -5.11 14.79
C ILE A 79 11.50 -5.69 13.74
N VAL A 80 10.91 -6.85 14.06
CA VAL A 80 9.91 -7.49 13.20
C VAL A 80 8.74 -6.53 12.93
N GLN A 81 8.49 -6.27 11.65
CA GLN A 81 7.36 -5.49 11.17
C GLN A 81 6.26 -6.41 10.65
N PRO A 82 4.99 -5.93 10.63
CA PRO A 82 3.95 -6.59 9.87
C PRO A 82 4.38 -6.80 8.41
N VAL A 83 4.01 -7.94 7.80
CA VAL A 83 4.28 -8.20 6.38
C VAL A 83 3.73 -7.06 5.51
N GLN A 84 2.61 -6.47 5.89
CA GLN A 84 2.02 -5.36 5.17
C GLN A 84 1.10 -4.60 6.13
N ARG A 85 1.01 -3.30 5.93
CA ARG A 85 0.09 -2.42 6.67
C ARG A 85 -0.56 -1.46 5.71
N LEU A 86 -1.90 -1.39 5.73
CA LEU A 86 -2.64 -0.37 4.98
C LEU A 86 -2.26 1.01 5.51
N ILE A 87 -1.82 1.90 4.64
CA ILE A 87 -1.46 3.29 4.99
C ILE A 87 -2.41 4.32 4.38
N SER A 88 -3.06 3.99 3.26
CA SER A 88 -4.05 4.85 2.62
C SER A 88 -4.94 4.04 1.67
N PHE A 89 -6.06 4.63 1.26
CA PHE A 89 -6.94 4.09 0.23
C PHE A 89 -7.69 5.21 -0.49
N ALA A 90 -8.13 4.94 -1.71
CA ALA A 90 -8.96 5.84 -2.50
C ALA A 90 -10.14 5.07 -3.08
N ARG A 91 -11.36 5.57 -2.90
CA ARG A 91 -12.53 5.08 -3.64
C ARG A 91 -12.69 5.94 -4.89
N VAL A 92 -12.77 5.29 -6.05
CA VAL A 92 -12.95 5.93 -7.34
C VAL A 92 -14.27 5.45 -7.93
N GLU A 93 -15.15 6.37 -8.29
CA GLU A 93 -16.36 6.07 -9.04
C GLU A 93 -16.10 6.41 -10.51
N LEU A 94 -16.39 5.45 -11.40
CA LEU A 94 -16.12 5.57 -12.83
C LEU A 94 -17.36 5.16 -13.62
N ASP A 95 -17.78 6.03 -14.53
CA ASP A 95 -18.73 5.67 -15.58
C ASP A 95 -18.13 4.63 -16.55
N ALA A 96 -18.98 4.01 -17.36
CA ALA A 96 -18.55 3.07 -18.39
C ALA A 96 -17.54 3.73 -19.34
N GLY A 97 -16.38 3.10 -19.55
CA GLY A 97 -15.32 3.60 -20.42
C GLY A 97 -14.43 4.70 -19.83
N ALA A 98 -14.79 5.29 -18.68
CA ALA A 98 -14.04 6.37 -18.05
C ALA A 98 -12.77 5.86 -17.35
N SER A 99 -11.78 6.75 -17.21
CA SER A 99 -10.57 6.50 -16.45
C SER A 99 -10.20 7.67 -15.53
N ALA A 100 -9.42 7.37 -14.51
CA ALA A 100 -8.87 8.35 -13.58
C ALA A 100 -7.47 7.93 -13.12
N VAL A 101 -6.65 8.92 -12.78
CA VAL A 101 -5.38 8.71 -12.10
C VAL A 101 -5.59 8.90 -10.60
N VAL A 102 -5.23 7.89 -9.82
CA VAL A 102 -5.20 7.95 -8.36
C VAL A 102 -3.77 8.19 -7.93
N SER A 103 -3.54 9.20 -7.09
CA SER A 103 -2.23 9.56 -6.57
C SER A 103 -2.26 9.62 -5.05
N PHE A 104 -1.22 9.07 -4.43
CA PHE A 104 -0.98 9.05 -3.00
C PHE A 104 0.34 9.75 -2.71
N ARG A 105 0.31 10.87 -2.01
CA ARG A 105 1.52 11.50 -1.47
C ARG A 105 1.82 10.91 -0.10
N VAL A 106 2.87 10.09 -0.04
CA VAL A 106 3.22 9.25 1.11
C VAL A 106 4.42 9.87 1.86
N PRO A 107 4.20 10.51 3.01
CA PRO A 107 5.32 10.92 3.86
C PRO A 107 6.04 9.72 4.47
N ALA A 108 7.36 9.80 4.63
CA ALA A 108 8.19 8.76 5.23
C ALA A 108 7.76 8.40 6.67
N ASP A 109 7.13 9.34 7.37
CA ASP A 109 6.51 9.14 8.69
C ASP A 109 5.50 7.97 8.71
N LEU A 110 4.86 7.65 7.58
CA LEU A 110 3.95 6.51 7.49
C LEU A 110 4.68 5.17 7.53
N ALA A 111 5.98 5.11 7.26
CA ALA A 111 6.82 3.93 7.46
C ALA A 111 7.34 3.81 8.90
N SER A 112 7.04 4.78 9.77
CA SER A 112 7.51 4.77 11.17
C SER A 112 6.99 3.56 11.96
N PHE A 113 7.79 3.14 12.94
CA PHE A 113 7.44 2.08 13.88
C PHE A 113 8.09 2.35 15.25
N THR A 114 7.63 1.67 16.29
CA THR A 114 8.18 1.85 17.65
C THR A 114 9.42 0.98 17.80
N GLY A 115 10.61 1.59 17.91
CA GLY A 115 11.88 0.90 18.07
C GLY A 115 12.08 0.24 19.44
N ARG A 116 13.22 -0.42 19.63
CA ARG A 116 13.54 -1.20 20.86
C ARG A 116 13.59 -0.34 22.12
N GLU A 117 13.93 0.94 21.98
CA GLU A 117 13.99 1.91 23.07
C GLU A 117 12.63 2.54 23.41
N GLY A 118 11.56 2.14 22.72
CA GLY A 118 10.20 2.65 22.95
C GLY A 118 9.87 3.94 22.20
N TYR A 119 10.82 4.52 21.48
CA TYR A 119 10.60 5.68 20.62
C TYR A 119 10.02 5.29 19.27
N ARG A 120 9.13 6.15 18.73
CA ARG A 120 8.65 6.03 17.36
C ARG A 120 9.72 6.57 16.42
N ILE A 121 10.17 5.77 15.46
CA ILE A 121 11.29 6.12 14.57
C ILE A 121 10.98 5.82 13.10
N VAL A 122 11.62 6.55 12.21
CA VAL A 122 11.79 6.23 10.79
C VAL A 122 13.25 5.87 10.58
N GLU A 123 13.51 4.63 10.18
CA GLU A 123 14.87 4.17 9.88
C GLU A 123 15.12 4.24 8.38
N PRO A 124 16.38 4.49 7.96
CA PRO A 124 16.76 4.30 6.56
C PRO A 124 16.61 2.83 6.15
N GLY A 125 16.54 2.61 4.84
CA GLY A 125 16.40 1.30 4.21
C GLY A 125 15.16 1.20 3.31
N GLU A 126 15.03 0.04 2.67
CA GLU A 126 13.99 -0.20 1.68
C GLU A 126 12.60 -0.23 2.31
N ILE A 127 11.66 0.44 1.65
CA ILE A 127 10.23 0.24 1.82
C ILE A 127 9.61 -0.17 0.49
N VAL A 128 8.60 -1.03 0.55
CA VAL A 128 7.81 -1.45 -0.60
C VAL A 128 6.40 -0.90 -0.44
N LEU A 129 5.99 -0.04 -1.36
CA LEU A 129 4.66 0.52 -1.46
C LEU A 129 3.84 -0.31 -2.44
N GLY A 130 2.88 -1.05 -1.91
CA GLY A 130 2.04 -1.96 -2.69
C GLY A 130 0.68 -1.35 -2.99
N LEU A 131 0.40 -1.11 -4.27
CA LEU A 131 -0.95 -0.83 -4.76
C LEU A 131 -1.70 -2.15 -4.94
N ALA A 132 -2.84 -2.27 -4.28
CA ALA A 132 -3.49 -3.55 -4.07
C ALA A 132 -5.01 -3.46 -4.11
N ARG A 133 -5.65 -4.53 -4.61
CA ARG A 133 -7.11 -4.70 -4.56
C ARG A 133 -7.58 -5.24 -3.22
N SER A 134 -6.70 -5.94 -2.50
CA SER A 134 -6.91 -6.41 -1.14
C SER A 134 -5.57 -6.69 -0.48
N SER A 135 -5.54 -6.94 0.83
CA SER A 135 -4.32 -7.38 1.52
C SER A 135 -3.76 -8.71 0.99
N ALA A 136 -4.54 -9.47 0.21
CA ALA A 136 -4.11 -10.73 -0.39
C ALA A 136 -3.73 -10.60 -1.88
N ASP A 137 -3.95 -9.42 -2.48
CA ASP A 137 -3.81 -9.18 -3.91
C ASP A 137 -3.09 -7.83 -4.15
N ILE A 138 -1.77 -7.85 -4.01
CA ILE A 138 -0.89 -6.73 -4.34
C ILE A 138 -0.61 -6.79 -5.85
N VAL A 139 -1.07 -5.77 -6.58
CA VAL A 139 -0.96 -5.72 -8.05
C VAL A 139 0.36 -5.08 -8.47
N PHE A 140 0.73 -3.95 -7.85
CA PHE A 140 1.97 -3.23 -8.16
C PHE A 140 2.78 -2.96 -6.89
N PRO A 141 3.86 -3.72 -6.66
CA PRO A 141 4.86 -3.38 -5.65
C PRO A 141 5.86 -2.35 -6.21
N LEU A 142 6.05 -1.25 -5.50
CA LEU A 142 6.97 -0.18 -5.85
C LEU A 142 8.00 0.00 -4.70
N SER A 143 9.26 -0.29 -4.98
CA SER A 143 10.35 -0.13 -4.00
C SER A 143 10.85 1.31 -3.96
N VAL A 144 11.02 1.85 -2.76
CA VAL A 144 11.59 3.18 -2.48
C VAL A 144 12.62 3.04 -1.37
N GLN A 145 13.78 3.67 -1.54
CA GLN A 145 14.83 3.69 -0.51
C GLN A 145 14.66 4.90 0.41
N LEU A 146 14.60 4.66 1.72
CA LEU A 146 14.73 5.72 2.72
C LEU A 146 16.21 5.96 3.02
N VAL A 147 16.69 7.18 2.84
CA VAL A 147 18.09 7.56 3.09
C VAL A 147 18.23 8.62 4.18
N GLY A 148 19.45 8.72 4.72
CA GLY A 148 19.77 9.62 5.83
C GLY A 148 19.86 8.90 7.17
N GLU A 149 19.72 9.67 8.24
CA GLU A 149 19.81 9.16 9.62
C GLU A 149 18.44 8.69 10.14
N THR A 150 18.47 7.78 11.11
CA THR A 150 17.27 7.37 11.84
C THR A 150 16.65 8.59 12.53
N ARG A 151 15.40 8.87 12.20
CA ARG A 151 14.66 10.02 12.71
C ARG A 151 13.66 9.59 13.78
N VAL A 152 13.74 10.18 14.97
CA VAL A 152 12.68 10.04 15.98
C VAL A 152 11.53 10.96 15.59
N VAL A 153 10.32 10.40 15.54
CA VAL A 153 9.10 11.14 15.19
C VAL A 153 8.18 11.22 16.41
N ASP A 154 7.53 12.37 16.58
CA ASP A 154 6.67 12.62 17.73
C ASP A 154 5.18 12.62 17.33
N HIS A 155 4.37 13.37 18.08
CA HIS A 155 2.93 13.51 17.86
C HIS A 155 2.59 14.41 16.67
N THR A 156 3.54 15.17 16.13
CA THR A 156 3.36 16.07 14.98
C THR A 156 3.61 15.39 13.64
N ARG A 157 4.04 14.12 13.65
CA ARG A 157 4.30 13.33 12.45
C ARG A 157 3.07 13.25 11.54
N ALA A 158 3.30 13.11 10.25
CA ALA A 158 2.20 12.85 9.32
C ALA A 158 1.58 11.46 9.59
N LEU A 159 0.27 11.45 9.83
CA LEU A 159 -0.49 10.23 10.14
C LEU A 159 -1.23 9.65 8.93
N HIS A 160 -1.35 10.43 7.86
CA HIS A 160 -2.08 10.08 6.64
C HIS A 160 -1.27 10.45 5.41
N ALA A 161 -1.50 9.72 4.32
CA ALA A 161 -1.06 10.12 3.00
C ALA A 161 -2.13 11.02 2.40
N ASP A 162 -1.72 12.04 1.66
CA ASP A 162 -2.66 12.86 0.89
C ASP A 162 -3.09 12.07 -0.35
N VAL A 163 -4.38 12.11 -0.67
CA VAL A 163 -4.96 11.33 -1.77
C VAL A 163 -5.62 12.28 -2.76
N ALA A 164 -5.31 12.10 -4.04
CA ALA A 164 -5.95 12.81 -5.13
C ALA A 164 -6.46 11.82 -6.18
N VAL A 165 -7.66 12.08 -6.71
CA VAL A 165 -8.26 11.34 -7.82
C VAL A 165 -8.53 12.34 -8.93
N THR A 166 -7.84 12.18 -10.05
CA THR A 166 -7.94 13.09 -11.20
C THR A 166 -8.53 12.32 -12.38
N PRO A 167 -9.75 12.64 -12.84
CA PRO A 167 -10.30 12.03 -14.04
C PRO A 167 -9.40 12.29 -15.25
N ASP A 168 -9.24 11.30 -16.14
CA ASP A 168 -8.67 11.56 -17.46
C ASP A 168 -9.69 12.38 -18.27
N ALA A 169 -9.22 13.38 -19.01
CA ALA A 169 -10.03 14.28 -19.83
C ALA A 169 -10.60 13.62 -21.08
#